data_AF-A0AAP0DXY3-F1
#
_entry.id   AF-A0AAP0DXY3-F1
#
_cell.length_a   1.000
_cell.length_b   1.000
_cell.length_c   1.000
_cell.angle_alpha   90.00
_cell.angle_beta   90.00
_cell.angle_gamma   90.00
#
_symmetry.space_group_name_H-M   'P 1'
#
loop_
_entity.id
_entity.type
_entity.pdbx_description
1 polymer ?
#
loop_
_entity_poly.entity_id
_entity_poly.type
_entity_poly.pdbx_seq_one_letter_code
_entity_poly.pdbx_strand_id
1 'polypeptide(L)' 'MKMGWDLGTGLNRKLTSWKSLSDPSIGDFVYELDRRGLLIWFFETDRRSLFRQAVEWISVQWDSGGEEQLHF' A
#
# COMPACT_ATOMS: atom_id res chain seq x y z
N MET A 1 5.35 -11.28 -3.92
CA MET A 1 5.81 -10.27 -2.93
C MET A 1 4.66 -9.98 -1.96
N LYS A 2 4.94 -9.46 -0.76
CA LYS A 2 3.93 -9.03 0.22
C LYS A 2 4.04 -7.52 0.43
N MET A 3 2.93 -6.85 0.74
CA MET A 3 2.87 -5.41 1.00
C MET A 3 2.24 -5.13 2.37
N GLY A 4 2.66 -4.03 3.01
CA GLY A 4 2.19 -3.63 4.32
C GLY A 4 3.00 -4.23 5.47
N TRP A 5 2.40 -4.22 6.66
CA TRP A 5 3.04 -4.60 7.91
C TRP A 5 3.10 -6.12 8.08
N ASP A 6 4.30 -6.59 8.36
CA ASP A 6 4.55 -7.91 8.92
C ASP A 6 4.46 -7.82 10.45
N LEU A 7 3.33 -8.24 11.03
CA LEU A 7 3.09 -8.07 12.46
C LEU A 7 4.03 -8.89 13.35
N GLY A 8 4.62 -9.96 12.84
CA GLY A 8 5.57 -10.80 13.58
C GLY A 8 6.98 -10.20 13.62
N THR A 9 7.42 -9.57 12.53
CA THR A 9 8.77 -8.97 12.43
C THR A 9 8.81 -7.46 12.61
N GLY A 10 7.65 -6.79 12.56
CA GLY A 10 7.53 -5.33 12.54
C GLY A 10 7.98 -4.69 11.21
N LEU A 11 8.28 -5.48 10.18
CA LEU A 11 8.73 -4.95 8.90
C LEU A 11 7.57 -4.36 8.09
N ASN A 12 7.68 -3.09 7.71
CA ASN A 12 6.73 -2.45 6.81
C ASN A 12 7.26 -2.45 5.36
N ARG A 13 6.49 -3.06 4.45
CA ARG A 13 6.81 -3.15 3.03
C ARG A 13 5.95 -2.15 2.25
N LYS A 14 6.54 -1.04 1.82
CA LYS A 14 5.89 0.05 1.05
C LYS A 14 6.45 0.15 -0.37
N LEU A 15 5.71 0.77 -1.28
CA LEU A 15 6.20 1.11 -2.61
C LEU A 15 6.56 2.58 -2.69
N THR A 16 7.63 2.87 -3.44
CA THR A 16 8.06 4.22 -3.80
C THR A 16 8.15 4.29 -5.31
N SER A 17 7.72 5.40 -5.91
CA SER A 17 7.88 5.60 -7.35
C SER A 17 9.35 5.78 -7.70
N TRP A 18 9.65 5.62 -8.97
CA TRP A 18 10.89 6.14 -9.53
C TRP A 18 10.83 7.66 -9.62
N LYS A 19 12.00 8.30 -9.56
CA LYS A 19 12.14 9.74 -9.73
C LYS A 19 11.80 10.17 -11.16
N SER A 20 12.13 9.33 -12.14
CA SER A 20 11.70 9.50 -13.53
C SER A 20 11.72 8.15 -14.26
N LEU A 21 11.23 8.11 -15.51
CA LEU A 21 11.24 6.88 -16.32
C LEU A 21 12.65 6.28 -16.51
N SER A 22 13.69 7.13 -16.49
CA SER A 22 15.08 6.73 -16.65
C SER A 22 15.90 6.72 -15.35
N ASP A 23 15.33 7.23 -14.24
CA ASP A 23 16.03 7.30 -12.95
C ASP A 23 15.28 6.47 -11.89
N PRO A 24 15.77 5.25 -11.58
CA PRO A 24 15.14 4.35 -10.62
C PRO A 24 15.36 4.77 -9.16
N SER A 25 16.00 5.92 -8.91
CA SER A 25 16.08 6.52 -7.58
C SER A 25 14.68 6.81 -7.02
N ILE A 26 14.61 6.98 -5.70
CA ILE A 26 13.36 7.26 -4.98
C ILE A 26 12.72 8.55 -5.54
N GLY A 27 11.49 8.41 -6.03
CA GLY A 27 10.64 9.50 -6.47
C GLY A 27 9.65 9.94 -5.39
N ASP A 28 8.80 10.88 -5.78
CA ASP A 28 8.01 11.64 -4.80
C ASP A 28 6.76 10.89 -4.31
N PHE A 29 6.36 9.79 -4.95
CA PHE A 29 5.13 9.07 -4.61
C PHE A 29 5.41 7.83 -3.76
N VAL A 30 4.65 7.67 -2.67
CA VAL A 30 4.70 6.52 -1.78
C VAL A 30 3.31 5.89 -1.66
N TYR A 31 3.27 4.56 -1.73
CA TYR A 31 2.10 3.74 -1.43
C TYR A 31 2.38 2.90 -0.19
N GLU A 32 1.61 3.14 0.88
CA GLU A 32 1.79 2.48 2.16
C GLU A 32 0.45 2.04 2.77
N LEU A 33 0.48 0.94 3.51
CA LEU A 33 -0.62 0.51 4.35
C LEU A 33 -0.32 0.87 5.80
N ASP A 34 -1.22 1.60 6.44
CA ASP A 34 -1.11 1.82 7.88
C ASP A 34 -1.42 0.54 8.66
N ARG A 35 -1.11 0.54 9.97
CA ARG A 35 -1.32 -0.64 10.83
C ARG A 35 -2.78 -1.05 10.99
N ARG A 36 -3.73 -0.19 10.61
CA ARG A 36 -5.17 -0.47 10.62
C ARG A 36 -5.65 -1.03 9.28
N GLY A 37 -4.72 -1.25 8.36
CA GLY A 37 -5.01 -1.67 7.00
C GLY A 37 -5.45 -0.51 6.11
N LEU A 38 -5.44 0.75 6.54
CA LEU A 38 -5.87 1.82 5.65
C LEU A 38 -4.78 2.18 4.66
N LEU A 39 -5.20 2.39 3.43
CA LEU A 39 -4.31 2.81 2.37
C LEU A 39 -3.97 4.30 2.49
N ILE A 40 -2.67 4.60 2.49
CA ILE A 40 -2.18 5.98 2.53
C ILE A 40 -1.25 6.23 1.34
N TRP A 41 -1.55 7.30 0.61
CA TRP A 41 -0.70 7.84 -0.43
C TRP A 41 0.02 9.08 0.06
N PHE A 42 1.32 9.14 -0.18
CA PHE A 42 2.12 10.33 0.05
C PHE A 42 2.67 10.82 -1.28
N PHE A 43 2.59 12.13 -1.52
CA PHE A 43 3.38 12.77 -2.55
C PHE A 43 4.11 13.98 -1.96
N GLU A 44 5.43 14.00 -2.13
CA GLU A 44 6.26 15.10 -1.69
C GLU A 44 6.22 16.22 -2.75
N THR A 45 5.35 17.20 -2.55
CA THR A 45 5.41 18.49 -3.25
C THR A 45 5.64 19.59 -2.21
N ASP A 46 6.03 20.81 -2.63
CA ASP A 46 6.31 21.98 -1.77
C ASP A 46 5.19 22.31 -0.75
N ARG A 47 4.03 21.67 -0.90
CA ARG A 47 2.95 21.58 0.09
C ARG A 47 2.62 20.10 0.35
N ARG A 48 3.17 19.52 1.43
CA ARG A 48 2.86 18.17 1.93
C ARG A 48 1.36 17.88 1.82
N SER A 49 0.96 17.12 0.82
CA SER A 49 -0.43 16.78 0.57
C SER A 49 -0.59 15.29 0.87
N LEU A 50 -1.26 15.00 1.99
CA LEU A 50 -1.59 13.65 2.39
C LEU A 50 -2.93 13.29 1.77
N PHE A 51 -2.94 12.29 0.89
CA PHE A 51 -4.19 11.76 0.36
C PHE A 51 -4.48 10.43 1.05
N ARG A 52 -5.48 10.42 1.93
CA ARG A 52 -5.97 9.21 2.60
C ARG A 52 -7.24 8.75 1.89
N GLN A 53 -7.19 7.59 1.25
CA GLN A 53 -8.39 6.88 0.82
C GLN A 53 -8.73 5.87 1.92
N ALA A 54 -9.82 6.13 2.67
CA ALA A 54 -10.36 5.17 3.61
C ALA A 54 -11.17 4.12 2.84
N VAL A 55 -10.48 3.11 2.32
CA VAL A 55 -11.11 1.87 1.87
C VAL A 55 -10.73 0.84 2.93
N GLU A 56 -11.71 0.26 3.61
CA GLU A 56 -11.47 -0.91 4.44
C GLU A 56 -10.97 -2.04 3.53
N TRP A 57 -9.83 -2.62 3.86
CA TRP A 57 -9.32 -3.74 3.08
C TRP A 57 -10.25 -4.93 3.26
N ILE A 58 -11.03 -5.21 2.23
CA ILE A 58 -11.72 -6.49 2.11
C ILE A 58 -10.67 -7.50 1.71
N SER A 59 -10.40 -8.47 2.57
CA SER A 59 -9.62 -9.63 2.18
C SER A 59 -10.49 -10.51 1.28
N VAL A 60 -10.20 -10.53 -0.02
CA VAL A 60 -10.71 -11.58 -0.91
C VAL A 60 -9.71 -12.72 -0.86
N GLN A 61 -10.09 -13.83 -0.22
CA GLN A 61 -9.33 -15.07 -0.32
C GLN A 61 -9.76 -15.78 -1.60
N TRP A 62 -8.78 -16.11 -2.43
CA TRP A 62 -9.00 -17.00 -3.56
C TRP A 62 -8.64 -18.41 -3.09
N ASP A 63 -9.66 -19.23 -2.79
CA ASP A 63 -9.41 -20.65 -2.68
C ASP A 63 -9.22 -21.24 -4.09
N SER A 64 -8.58 -22.41 -4.19
CA SER A 64 -8.44 -23.12 -5.46
C SER A 64 -9.77 -23.67 -6.00
N GLY A 65 -10.90 -23.27 -5.39
CA GLY A 65 -12.26 -23.73 -5.64
C GLY A 65 -13.16 -22.68 -6.28
N GLY A 66 -12.63 -21.56 -6.79
CA GLY A 66 -13.37 -20.69 -7.71
C GLY A 66 -14.66 -20.05 -7.17
N GLU A 67 -14.86 -20.00 -5.86
CA GLU A 67 -15.95 -19.23 -5.25
C GLU A 67 -15.37 -18.03 -4.50
N GLU A 68 -15.67 -16.84 -5.01
CA GLU A 68 -15.37 -15.58 -4.34
C GLU A 68 -16.30 -15.44 -3.12
N GLN A 69 -15.78 -15.71 -1.91
CA GLN A 69 -16.51 -15.40 -0.69
C GLN A 69 -16.04 -14.06 -0.12
N LEU A 70 -16.96 -13.09 -0.09
CA LEU A 70 -16.76 -11.82 0.60
C LEU A 70 -16.99 -12.05 2.10
N HIS A 71 -15.93 -11.95 2.89
CA HIS A 71 -16.04 -11.96 4.35
C HIS A 71 -16.07 -10.51 4.87
N PHE A 72 -17.15 -10.17 5.58
CA PHE A 72 -17.37 -8.91 6.30
C PHE A 72 -16.95 -9.04 7.77
#